data_AF-A0A924ABM4-F1
#
_entry.id   AF-A0A924ABM4-F1
#
_cell.length_a   1.000
_cell.length_b   1.000
_cell.length_c   1.000
_cell.angle_alpha   90.00
_cell.angle_beta   90.00
_cell.angle_gamma   90.00
#
_symmetry.space_group_name_H-M   'P 1'
#
loop_
_entity.id
_entity.type
_entity.pdbx_description
1 polymer ?
#
loop_
_entity_poly.entity_id
_entity_poly.type
_entity_poly.pdbx_seq_one_letter_code
_entity_poly.pdbx_strand_id
1 'polypeptide(L)'
;MSRIYIPQNYKISTWEGLQPFFEELNTREINDKESFVSWLKDLSELESIVSEDLAWRYIKMTCDTSDKELEASYISFVNDIQPNIAPYDDVINKKIAASPYTTELEKDQAYFIYMRGVRNAIELFREENIPLQTEIQTLSQQYGSITGAMSVEIDGRELTLQQASNILKETNRERRQMAYEVIAKRRLQDKDSLDELFDKLIALRHQVAVNAGFDNFRDYMHQAMGRFDYSIQDCLDFHEAIKKIVVPLNKALQEKRKNLLGVETLKPYDLAVDPEGKQPLKPFEDGKELLEKSIACFNGLDKSFGENLTLMGSMKFLDLDSRIGKAPGGYNYPLAETGVP
;
A
#
# COMPACT_ATOMS: atom_id res chain seq x y z
N MET A 1 -8.18 -13.71 16.59
CA MET A 1 -8.50 -15.14 16.88
C MET A 1 -7.54 -15.67 17.94
N SER A 2 -7.82 -16.81 18.58
CA SER A 2 -6.83 -17.47 19.45
C SER A 2 -5.88 -18.26 18.58
N ARG A 3 -4.57 -17.98 18.64
CA ARG A 3 -3.53 -18.80 17.99
C ARG A 3 -3.65 -20.28 18.40
N ILE A 4 -3.32 -21.21 17.52
CA ILE A 4 -3.34 -22.65 17.79
C ILE A 4 -1.93 -23.23 17.64
N TYR A 5 -1.20 -22.80 16.61
CA TYR A 5 0.13 -23.27 16.27
C TYR A 5 1.23 -22.44 16.93
N ILE A 6 1.13 -21.10 16.81
CA ILE A 6 2.10 -20.18 17.37
C ILE A 6 1.72 -19.82 18.82
N PRO A 7 2.68 -19.77 19.76
CA PRO A 7 2.37 -19.40 21.14
C PRO A 7 1.68 -18.03 21.25
N GLN A 8 0.67 -17.93 22.12
CA GLN A 8 -0.14 -16.71 22.30
C GLN A 8 0.68 -15.46 22.61
N ASN A 9 1.76 -15.62 23.36
CA ASN A 9 2.65 -14.53 23.79
C ASN A 9 3.88 -14.36 22.90
N TYR A 10 3.99 -15.11 21.81
CA TYR A 10 5.12 -15.01 20.89
C TYR A 10 5.13 -13.65 20.19
N LYS A 11 6.31 -13.03 20.10
CA LYS A 11 6.55 -11.78 19.39
C LYS A 11 7.75 -11.95 18.48
N ILE A 12 7.62 -11.45 17.25
CA ILE A 12 8.71 -11.48 16.28
C ILE A 12 9.71 -10.41 16.66
N SER A 13 10.92 -10.83 17.03
CA SER A 13 12.02 -9.92 17.36
C SER A 13 13.26 -10.15 16.49
N THR A 14 13.55 -11.41 16.17
CA THR A 14 14.70 -11.79 15.34
C THR A 14 14.33 -12.97 14.44
N TRP A 15 15.12 -13.19 13.40
CA TRP A 15 14.96 -14.34 12.53
C TRP A 15 15.15 -15.67 13.27
N GLU A 16 16.13 -15.78 14.17
CA GLU A 16 16.43 -17.03 14.90
C GLU A 16 15.26 -17.48 15.79
N GLY A 17 14.46 -16.54 16.28
CA GLY A 17 13.25 -16.86 17.04
C GLY A 17 12.09 -17.30 16.16
N LEU A 18 12.09 -16.97 14.87
CA LEU A 18 11.03 -17.26 13.90
C LEU A 18 11.33 -18.51 13.06
N GLN A 19 12.61 -18.73 12.75
CA GLN A 19 13.14 -19.83 11.97
C GLN A 19 12.60 -21.22 12.39
N PRO A 20 12.50 -21.58 13.69
CA PRO A 20 12.04 -22.91 14.08
C PRO A 20 10.62 -23.25 13.60
N PHE A 21 9.72 -22.26 13.47
CA PHE A 21 8.37 -22.49 12.96
C PHE A 21 8.39 -22.81 11.47
N PHE A 22 9.20 -22.09 10.69
CA PHE A 22 9.38 -22.38 9.26
C PHE A 22 10.08 -23.73 9.04
N GLU A 23 11.09 -24.07 9.85
CA GLU A 23 11.77 -25.37 9.79
C GLU A 23 10.82 -26.53 10.09
N GLU A 24 9.99 -26.37 11.12
CA GLU A 24 9.01 -27.37 11.49
C GLU A 24 7.98 -27.55 10.38
N LEU A 25 7.40 -26.48 9.82
CA LEU A 25 6.46 -26.61 8.68
C LEU A 25 7.11 -27.21 7.44
N ASN A 26 8.37 -26.89 7.15
CA ASN A 26 9.12 -27.48 6.04
C ASN A 26 9.37 -28.97 6.23
N THR A 27 9.70 -29.40 7.43
CA THR A 27 10.07 -30.80 7.71
C THR A 27 8.91 -31.69 8.15
N ARG A 28 7.78 -31.13 8.58
CA ARG A 28 6.60 -31.89 9.04
C ARG A 28 6.12 -32.90 7.99
N GLU A 29 5.99 -34.16 8.39
CA GLU A 29 5.40 -35.20 7.54
C GLU A 29 3.90 -35.02 7.36
N ILE A 30 3.41 -35.27 6.15
CA ILE A 30 2.00 -35.12 5.77
C ILE A 30 1.55 -36.46 5.19
N ASN A 31 0.76 -37.19 5.98
CA ASN A 31 0.46 -38.61 5.72
C ASN A 31 -0.93 -38.83 5.12
N ASP A 32 -1.80 -37.83 5.21
CA ASP A 32 -3.16 -37.87 4.70
C ASP A 32 -3.67 -36.46 4.35
N LYS A 33 -4.86 -36.40 3.75
CA LYS A 33 -5.51 -35.13 3.37
C LYS A 33 -5.83 -34.25 4.59
N GLU A 34 -6.22 -34.84 5.71
CA GLU A 34 -6.62 -34.09 6.90
C GLU A 34 -5.42 -33.38 7.53
N SER A 35 -4.29 -34.08 7.67
CA SER A 35 -3.01 -33.52 8.09
C SER A 35 -2.49 -32.48 7.10
N PHE A 36 -2.72 -32.62 5.78
CA PHE A 36 -2.37 -31.58 4.81
C PHE A 36 -3.17 -30.29 5.03
N VAL A 37 -4.48 -30.41 5.22
CA VAL A 37 -5.35 -29.26 5.50
C VAL A 37 -5.01 -28.63 6.85
N SER A 38 -4.72 -29.43 7.88
CA SER A 38 -4.27 -28.89 9.17
C SER A 38 -2.94 -28.15 9.05
N TRP A 39 -1.99 -28.70 8.28
CA TRP A 39 -0.71 -28.06 8.03
C TRP A 39 -0.85 -26.74 7.25
N LEU A 40 -1.76 -26.65 6.27
CA LEU A 40 -2.08 -25.39 5.59
C LEU A 40 -2.67 -24.34 6.53
N LYS A 41 -3.46 -24.75 7.54
CA LYS A 41 -3.99 -23.82 8.56
C LYS A 41 -2.88 -23.29 9.46
N ASP A 42 -1.95 -24.15 9.88
CA ASP A 42 -0.81 -23.74 10.71
C ASP A 42 0.12 -22.80 9.93
N LEU A 43 0.34 -23.06 8.64
CA LEU A 43 1.04 -22.16 7.73
C LEU A 43 0.32 -20.80 7.64
N SER A 44 -1.00 -20.81 7.39
CA SER A 44 -1.78 -19.59 7.30
C SER A 44 -1.75 -18.78 8.60
N GLU A 45 -1.71 -19.43 9.76
CA GLU A 45 -1.54 -18.76 11.05
C GLU A 45 -0.17 -18.08 11.17
N LEU A 46 0.92 -18.78 10.82
CA LEU A 46 2.27 -18.22 10.81
C LEU A 46 2.37 -17.02 9.86
N GLU A 47 1.88 -17.16 8.63
CA GLU A 47 1.86 -16.08 7.62
C GLU A 47 1.05 -14.87 8.11
N SER A 48 -0.09 -15.10 8.78
CA SER A 48 -0.92 -14.02 9.34
C SER A 48 -0.19 -13.23 10.43
N ILE A 49 0.56 -13.91 11.30
CA ILE A 49 1.33 -13.27 12.39
C ILE A 49 2.51 -12.49 11.81
N VAL A 50 3.25 -13.09 10.87
CA VAL A 50 4.39 -12.44 10.21
C VAL A 50 3.95 -11.21 9.42
N SER A 51 2.89 -11.33 8.63
CA SER A 51 2.37 -10.22 7.82
C SER A 51 1.80 -9.08 8.69
N GLU A 52 1.12 -9.40 9.79
CA GLU A 52 0.61 -8.38 10.72
C GLU A 52 1.72 -7.69 11.52
N ASP A 53 2.78 -8.40 11.93
CA ASP A 53 3.94 -7.76 12.58
C ASP A 53 4.61 -6.74 11.64
N LEU A 54 4.83 -7.11 10.38
CA LEU A 54 5.32 -6.18 9.35
C LEU A 54 4.34 -5.03 9.11
N ALA A 55 3.04 -5.31 9.04
CA ALA A 55 1.99 -4.30 8.88
C ALA A 55 2.08 -3.25 9.98
N TRP A 56 2.19 -3.64 11.25
CA TRP A 56 2.29 -2.71 12.36
C TRP A 56 3.56 -1.88 12.35
N ARG A 57 4.71 -2.45 11.94
CA ARG A 57 5.96 -1.70 11.78
C ARG A 57 5.79 -0.64 10.70
N TYR A 58 5.24 -1.01 9.54
CA TYR A 58 4.96 -0.10 8.44
C TYR A 58 3.96 0.99 8.83
N ILE A 59 2.85 0.62 9.49
CA ILE A 59 1.82 1.56 9.95
C ILE A 59 2.43 2.59 10.88
N LYS A 60 3.13 2.15 11.93
CA LYS A 60 3.74 3.08 12.90
C LYS A 60 4.76 3.99 12.23
N MET A 61 5.66 3.44 11.41
CA MET A 61 6.66 4.22 10.68
C MET A 61 6.01 5.25 9.75
N THR A 62 4.92 4.92 9.06
CA THR A 62 4.26 5.88 8.16
C THR A 62 3.41 6.91 8.90
N CYS A 63 2.94 6.59 10.11
CA CYS A 63 2.31 7.55 11.02
C CYS A 63 3.31 8.61 11.52
N ASP A 64 4.59 8.27 11.66
CA ASP A 64 5.66 9.22 11.97
C ASP A 64 6.99 8.80 11.32
N THR A 65 7.25 9.33 10.13
CA THR A 65 8.46 9.10 9.33
C THR A 65 9.68 9.82 9.89
N SER A 66 9.52 10.67 10.91
CA SER A 66 10.64 11.36 11.56
C SER A 66 11.20 10.57 12.76
N ASP A 67 10.42 9.61 13.28
CA ASP A 67 10.83 8.75 14.39
C ASP A 67 11.84 7.68 13.94
N LYS A 68 13.07 7.80 14.47
CA LYS A 68 14.19 6.92 14.14
C LYS A 68 14.06 5.51 14.71
N GLU A 69 13.33 5.32 15.81
CA GLU A 69 13.10 3.99 16.37
C GLU A 69 12.06 3.23 15.54
N LEU A 70 11.01 3.92 15.08
CA LEU A 70 10.02 3.33 14.18
C LEU A 70 10.60 3.00 12.81
N GLU A 71 11.42 3.88 12.24
CA GLU A 71 12.19 3.63 11.01
C GLU A 71 13.11 2.41 11.18
N ALA A 72 13.92 2.37 12.25
CA ALA A 72 14.82 1.25 12.51
C ALA A 72 14.06 -0.08 12.70
N SER A 73 12.91 -0.04 13.37
CA SER A 73 12.06 -1.22 13.59
C SER A 73 11.54 -1.83 12.28
N TYR A 74 11.12 -1.00 11.33
CA TYR A 74 10.70 -1.46 10.00
C TYR A 74 11.88 -1.94 9.17
N ILE A 75 12.98 -1.15 9.10
CA ILE A 75 14.16 -1.48 8.30
C ILE A 75 14.84 -2.76 8.78
N SER A 76 14.93 -2.99 10.10
CA SER A 76 15.48 -4.24 10.63
C SER A 76 14.63 -5.45 10.22
N PHE A 77 13.30 -5.34 10.18
CA PHE A 77 12.48 -6.44 9.66
C PHE A 77 12.78 -6.72 8.18
N VAL A 78 12.82 -5.66 7.36
CA VAL A 78 13.06 -5.75 5.90
C VAL A 78 14.45 -6.28 5.56
N ASN A 79 15.46 -5.97 6.38
CA ASN A 79 16.86 -6.36 6.13
C ASN A 79 17.25 -7.68 6.81
N ASP A 80 16.73 -7.94 8.01
CA ASP A 80 17.24 -9.01 8.88
C ASP A 80 16.28 -10.20 9.01
N ILE A 81 14.97 -10.01 8.74
CA ILE A 81 13.95 -11.06 8.93
C ILE A 81 13.38 -11.50 7.59
N GLN A 82 12.77 -10.59 6.84
CA GLN A 82 12.09 -10.88 5.58
C GLN A 82 12.96 -11.62 4.54
N PRO A 83 14.25 -11.28 4.35
CA PRO A 83 15.09 -11.95 3.36
C PRO A 83 15.34 -13.42 3.70
N ASN A 84 15.35 -13.75 4.99
CA ASN A 84 15.55 -15.12 5.46
C ASN A 84 14.28 -15.97 5.36
N ILE A 85 13.09 -15.35 5.34
CA ILE A 85 11.82 -16.04 5.13
C ILE A 85 11.70 -16.55 3.68
N ALA A 86 12.12 -15.75 2.70
CA ALA A 86 11.85 -16.01 1.28
C ALA A 86 12.32 -17.40 0.77
N PRO A 87 13.51 -17.92 1.12
CA PRO A 87 13.91 -19.28 0.76
C PRO A 87 13.04 -20.37 1.40
N TYR A 88 12.56 -20.15 2.63
CA TYR A 88 11.67 -21.10 3.30
C TYR A 88 10.30 -21.11 2.63
N ASP A 89 9.76 -19.96 2.28
CA ASP A 89 8.48 -19.85 1.55
C ASP A 89 8.54 -20.58 0.21
N ASP A 90 9.65 -20.48 -0.54
CA ASP A 90 9.81 -21.23 -1.80
C ASP A 90 9.80 -22.75 -1.57
N VAL A 91 10.46 -23.24 -0.52
CA VAL A 91 10.42 -24.67 -0.15
C VAL A 91 9.01 -25.10 0.27
N ILE A 92 8.31 -24.29 1.08
CA ILE A 92 6.92 -24.52 1.48
C ILE A 92 6.01 -24.58 0.24
N ASN A 93 6.14 -23.61 -0.67
CA ASN A 93 5.37 -23.56 -1.91
C ASN A 93 5.61 -24.79 -2.77
N LYS A 94 6.86 -25.22 -2.93
CA LYS A 94 7.20 -26.46 -3.64
C LYS A 94 6.62 -27.69 -2.95
N LYS A 95 6.62 -27.74 -1.61
CA LYS A 95 5.99 -28.81 -0.82
C LYS A 95 4.48 -28.86 -1.02
N ILE A 96 3.81 -27.71 -1.04
CA ILE A 96 2.38 -27.59 -1.40
C ILE A 96 2.15 -28.15 -2.80
N ALA A 97 2.89 -27.67 -3.80
CA ALA A 97 2.71 -28.05 -5.19
C ALA A 97 2.98 -29.55 -5.44
N ALA A 98 3.91 -30.16 -4.70
CA ALA A 98 4.26 -31.58 -4.79
C ALA A 98 3.31 -32.51 -4.01
N SER A 99 2.50 -31.99 -3.10
CA SER A 99 1.59 -32.80 -2.28
C SER A 99 0.55 -33.53 -3.16
N PRO A 100 0.34 -34.85 -2.96
CA PRO A 100 -0.64 -35.60 -3.74
C PRO A 100 -2.08 -35.14 -3.47
N TYR A 101 -2.33 -34.46 -2.35
CA TYR A 101 -3.65 -33.97 -1.96
C TYR A 101 -4.03 -32.64 -2.65
N THR A 102 -3.06 -31.94 -3.24
CA THR A 102 -3.27 -30.63 -3.89
C THR A 102 -4.30 -30.72 -5.02
N THR A 103 -4.14 -31.69 -5.92
CA THR A 103 -5.07 -31.88 -7.06
C THR A 103 -6.51 -32.14 -6.60
N GLU A 104 -6.70 -32.81 -5.47
CA GLU A 104 -8.04 -33.06 -4.94
C GLU A 104 -8.66 -31.79 -4.35
N LEU A 105 -7.88 -31.00 -3.61
CA LEU A 105 -8.35 -29.75 -3.02
C LEU A 105 -8.68 -28.69 -4.08
N GLU A 106 -7.97 -28.65 -5.20
CA GLU A 106 -8.24 -27.71 -6.31
C GLU A 106 -9.61 -27.89 -6.99
N LYS A 107 -10.36 -28.95 -6.66
CA LYS A 107 -11.77 -29.06 -7.06
C LYS A 107 -12.64 -28.00 -6.40
N ASP A 108 -12.22 -27.50 -5.25
CA ASP A 108 -12.81 -26.34 -4.59
C ASP A 108 -12.19 -25.04 -5.14
N GLN A 109 -13.05 -24.06 -5.42
CA GLN A 109 -12.63 -22.83 -6.09
C GLN A 109 -11.65 -21.99 -5.26
N ALA A 110 -11.79 -21.97 -3.94
CA ALA A 110 -10.89 -21.19 -3.09
C ALA A 110 -9.48 -21.79 -3.09
N TYR A 111 -9.39 -23.11 -2.96
CA TYR A 111 -8.11 -23.81 -3.07
C TYR A 111 -7.51 -23.69 -4.47
N PHE A 112 -8.30 -23.77 -5.54
CA PHE A 112 -7.81 -23.55 -6.91
C PHE A 112 -7.10 -22.19 -7.06
N ILE A 113 -7.72 -21.11 -6.55
CA ILE A 113 -7.15 -19.76 -6.62
C ILE A 113 -5.85 -19.69 -5.80
N TYR A 114 -5.85 -20.22 -4.58
CA TYR A 114 -4.66 -20.26 -3.73
C TYR A 114 -3.50 -21.01 -4.39
N MET A 115 -3.75 -22.23 -4.90
CA MET A 115 -2.73 -23.06 -5.54
C MET A 115 -2.19 -22.45 -6.85
N ARG A 116 -3.03 -21.70 -7.58
CA ARG A 116 -2.57 -20.89 -8.72
C ARG A 116 -1.55 -19.84 -8.29
N GLY A 117 -1.80 -19.16 -7.17
CA GLY A 117 -0.85 -18.22 -6.55
C GLY A 117 0.45 -18.88 -6.14
N VAL A 118 0.37 -20.05 -5.48
CA VAL A 118 1.54 -20.85 -5.07
C VAL A 118 2.43 -21.20 -6.27
N ARG A 119 1.87 -21.73 -7.36
CA ARG A 119 2.64 -22.07 -8.57
C ARG A 119 3.31 -20.84 -9.17
N ASN A 120 2.59 -19.73 -9.23
CA ASN A 120 3.12 -18.47 -9.73
C ASN A 120 4.30 -17.95 -8.88
N ALA A 121 4.22 -18.07 -7.55
CA ALA A 121 5.32 -17.72 -6.67
C ALA A 121 6.57 -18.57 -6.93
N ILE A 122 6.41 -19.89 -7.12
CA ILE A 122 7.52 -20.79 -7.47
C ILE A 122 8.17 -20.40 -8.79
N GLU A 123 7.38 -20.10 -9.83
CA GLU A 123 7.89 -19.72 -11.14
C GLU A 123 8.73 -18.43 -11.10
N LEU A 124 8.34 -17.48 -10.25
CA LEU A 124 8.99 -16.17 -10.11
C LEU A 124 10.16 -16.16 -9.12
N PHE A 125 10.24 -17.13 -8.20
CA PHE A 125 11.25 -17.12 -7.15
C PHE A 125 12.66 -17.22 -7.73
N ARG A 126 13.52 -16.28 -7.36
CA ARG A 126 14.95 -16.27 -7.66
C ARG A 126 15.68 -15.82 -6.41
N GLU A 127 16.59 -16.65 -5.91
CA GLU A 127 17.35 -16.33 -4.69
C GLU A 127 18.17 -15.05 -4.86
N GLU A 128 18.74 -14.83 -6.04
CA GLU A 128 19.47 -13.60 -6.41
C GLU A 128 18.60 -12.32 -6.40
N ASN A 129 17.27 -12.44 -6.40
CA ASN A 129 16.36 -11.29 -6.28
C ASN A 129 16.10 -10.85 -4.85
N ILE A 130 16.40 -11.69 -3.85
CA ILE A 130 16.19 -11.37 -2.43
C ILE A 130 16.88 -10.05 -2.04
N PRO A 131 18.20 -9.86 -2.23
CA PRO A 131 18.86 -8.60 -1.87
C PRO A 131 18.32 -7.39 -2.65
N LEU A 132 17.94 -7.59 -3.92
CA LEU A 132 17.38 -6.51 -4.76
C LEU A 132 16.02 -6.04 -4.21
N GLN A 133 15.17 -6.98 -3.78
CA GLN A 133 13.86 -6.66 -3.21
C GLN A 133 13.98 -5.93 -1.87
N THR A 134 14.93 -6.33 -1.02
CA THR A 134 15.27 -5.63 0.23
C THR A 134 15.70 -4.19 -0.04
N GLU A 135 16.58 -3.98 -1.02
CA GLU A 135 17.03 -2.64 -1.39
C GLU A 135 15.89 -1.79 -1.97
N ILE A 136 15.04 -2.37 -2.83
CA ILE A 136 13.85 -1.70 -3.38
C ILE A 136 12.91 -1.24 -2.26
N GLN A 137 12.67 -2.06 -1.25
CA GLN A 137 11.82 -1.69 -0.11
C GLN A 137 12.44 -0.56 0.72
N THR A 138 13.74 -0.65 1.02
CA THR A 138 14.47 0.42 1.71
C THR A 138 14.41 1.75 0.96
N LEU A 139 14.67 1.74 -0.36
CA LEU A 139 14.56 2.95 -1.20
C LEU A 139 13.13 3.48 -1.29
N SER A 140 12.13 2.60 -1.31
CA SER A 140 10.71 3.01 -1.31
C SER A 140 10.33 3.70 0.01
N GLN A 141 10.90 3.27 1.14
CA GLN A 141 10.74 3.95 2.43
C GLN A 141 11.40 5.33 2.42
N GLN A 142 12.59 5.48 1.84
CA GLN A 142 13.28 6.78 1.73
C GLN A 142 12.44 7.82 0.98
N TYR A 143 11.71 7.41 -0.07
CA TYR A 143 10.75 8.29 -0.74
C TYR A 143 9.67 8.80 0.22
N GLY A 144 9.14 7.93 1.08
CA GLY A 144 8.18 8.28 2.13
C GLY A 144 8.74 9.33 3.09
N SER A 145 9.99 9.17 3.55
CA SER A 145 10.67 10.11 4.44
C SER A 145 10.91 11.47 3.78
N ILE A 146 11.39 11.51 2.54
CA ILE A 146 11.61 12.77 1.78
C ILE A 146 10.28 13.52 1.63
N THR A 147 9.23 12.83 1.19
CA THR A 147 7.94 13.46 0.90
C THR A 147 7.16 13.83 2.17
N GLY A 148 7.26 13.04 3.24
CA GLY A 148 6.63 13.31 4.54
C GLY A 148 7.26 14.49 5.29
N ALA A 149 8.52 14.81 5.01
CA ALA A 149 9.22 15.97 5.56
C ALA A 149 8.91 17.31 4.84
N MET A 150 8.12 17.29 3.75
CA MET A 150 7.81 18.51 3.00
C MET A 150 6.77 19.37 3.71
N SER A 151 7.19 20.56 4.16
CA SER A 151 6.31 21.62 4.67
C SER A 151 6.52 22.94 3.92
N VAL A 152 5.55 23.84 4.06
CA VAL A 152 5.60 25.21 3.55
C VAL A 152 5.08 26.18 4.61
N GLU A 153 5.61 27.39 4.65
CA GLU A 153 5.08 28.47 5.50
C GLU A 153 4.08 29.33 4.70
N ILE A 154 2.84 29.43 5.18
CA ILE A 154 1.80 30.29 4.62
C ILE A 154 1.07 30.98 5.78
N ASP A 155 0.90 32.30 5.69
CA ASP A 155 0.27 33.13 6.73
C ASP A 155 0.88 32.95 8.14
N GLY A 156 2.21 32.78 8.21
CA GLY A 156 2.94 32.57 9.46
C GLY A 156 2.69 31.20 10.13
N ARG A 157 2.12 30.24 9.38
CA ARG A 157 1.91 28.86 9.83
C ARG A 157 2.69 27.90 8.95
N GLU A 158 3.35 26.94 9.58
CA GLU A 158 3.93 25.81 8.89
C GLU A 158 2.84 24.78 8.57
N LEU A 159 2.73 24.40 7.29
CA LEU A 159 1.71 23.50 6.77
C LEU A 159 2.34 22.34 6.02
N THR A 160 1.78 21.14 6.18
CA THR A 160 2.02 20.04 5.23
C THR A 160 1.54 20.43 3.82
N LEU A 161 2.07 19.79 2.78
CA LEU A 161 1.62 20.06 1.40
C LEU A 161 0.12 19.77 1.21
N GLN A 162 -0.43 18.78 1.92
CA GLN A 162 -1.86 18.42 1.90
C GLN A 162 -2.71 19.53 2.52
N GLN A 163 -2.30 20.07 3.67
CA GLN A 163 -2.98 21.20 4.30
C GLN A 163 -2.91 22.45 3.42
N ALA A 164 -1.73 22.78 2.87
CA ALA A 164 -1.56 23.90 1.95
C ALA A 164 -2.42 23.75 0.68
N SER A 165 -2.61 22.52 0.19
CA SER A 165 -3.45 22.24 -0.98
C SER A 165 -4.94 22.57 -0.77
N ASN A 166 -5.42 22.72 0.48
CA ASN A 166 -6.79 23.19 0.73
C ASN A 166 -7.00 24.63 0.26
N ILE A 167 -5.95 25.45 0.24
CA ILE A 167 -6.01 26.84 -0.26
C ILE A 167 -6.33 26.85 -1.76
N LEU A 168 -5.98 25.80 -2.52
CA LEU A 168 -6.34 25.66 -3.94
C LEU A 168 -7.85 25.53 -4.18
N LYS A 169 -8.65 25.32 -3.13
CA LYS A 169 -10.11 25.29 -3.23
C LYS A 169 -10.73 26.66 -3.00
N GLU A 170 -9.99 27.63 -2.47
CA GLU A 170 -10.51 28.95 -2.14
C GLU A 170 -10.97 29.73 -3.37
N THR A 171 -11.95 30.61 -3.18
CA THR A 171 -12.54 31.40 -4.27
C THR A 171 -11.60 32.49 -4.78
N ASN A 172 -10.69 33.01 -3.94
CA ASN A 172 -9.67 33.99 -4.34
C ASN A 172 -8.58 33.33 -5.20
N ARG A 173 -8.54 33.72 -6.48
CA ARG A 173 -7.59 33.17 -7.47
C ARG A 173 -6.13 33.46 -7.16
N GLU A 174 -5.81 34.64 -6.64
CA GLU A 174 -4.44 35.01 -6.27
C GLU A 174 -3.93 34.14 -5.13
N ARG A 175 -4.79 33.85 -4.14
CA ARG A 175 -4.45 32.91 -3.06
C ARG A 175 -4.19 31.50 -3.57
N ARG A 176 -5.00 31.01 -4.51
CA ARG A 176 -4.75 29.70 -5.15
C ARG A 176 -3.44 29.68 -5.91
N GLN A 177 -3.14 30.72 -6.68
CA GLN A 177 -1.89 30.83 -7.43
C GLN A 177 -0.68 30.80 -6.49
N MET A 178 -0.70 31.63 -5.44
CA MET A 178 0.36 31.65 -4.42
C MET A 178 0.56 30.26 -3.81
N ALA A 179 -0.51 29.59 -3.38
CA ALA A 179 -0.41 28.26 -2.78
C ALA A 179 0.18 27.24 -3.76
N TYR A 180 -0.24 27.26 -5.02
CA TYR A 180 0.31 26.37 -6.06
C TYR A 180 1.80 26.60 -6.28
N GLU A 181 2.23 27.85 -6.42
CA GLU A 181 3.63 28.21 -6.66
C GLU A 181 4.52 27.85 -5.47
N VAL A 182 4.07 28.11 -4.24
CA VAL A 182 4.79 27.76 -3.02
C VAL A 182 4.95 26.24 -2.88
N ILE A 183 3.87 25.47 -3.09
CA ILE A 183 3.91 24.00 -3.07
C ILE A 183 4.85 23.47 -4.16
N ALA A 184 4.74 23.98 -5.38
CA ALA A 184 5.59 23.56 -6.50
C ALA A 184 7.06 23.86 -6.25
N LYS A 185 7.37 25.08 -5.76
CA LYS A 185 8.73 25.49 -5.40
C LYS A 185 9.32 24.60 -4.30
N ARG A 186 8.54 24.24 -3.28
CA ARG A 186 8.99 23.32 -2.22
C ARG A 186 9.32 21.95 -2.80
N ARG A 187 8.44 21.37 -3.62
CA ARG A 187 8.70 20.06 -4.26
C ARG A 187 9.97 20.08 -5.12
N LEU A 188 10.21 21.17 -5.84
CA LEU A 188 11.39 21.31 -6.70
C LEU A 188 12.72 21.33 -5.93
N GLN A 189 12.72 21.63 -4.63
CA GLN A 189 13.94 21.59 -3.81
C GLN A 189 14.49 20.16 -3.63
N ASP A 190 13.61 19.16 -3.61
CA ASP A 190 13.99 17.75 -3.43
C ASP A 190 14.03 16.98 -4.76
N LYS A 191 13.94 17.69 -5.90
CA LYS A 191 13.87 17.08 -7.23
C LYS A 191 15.03 16.11 -7.47
N ASP A 192 16.26 16.57 -7.31
CA ASP A 192 17.44 15.78 -7.68
C ASP A 192 17.53 14.50 -6.82
N SER A 193 17.26 14.61 -5.52
CA SER A 193 17.20 13.45 -4.60
C SER A 193 16.12 12.44 -5.01
N LEU A 194 14.95 12.92 -5.42
CA LEU A 194 13.84 12.06 -5.85
C LEU A 194 14.12 11.42 -7.23
N ASP A 195 14.73 12.17 -8.15
CA ASP A 195 15.13 11.68 -9.48
C ASP A 195 16.19 10.57 -9.34
N GLU A 196 17.25 10.80 -8.54
CA GLU A 196 18.27 9.79 -8.25
C GLU A 196 17.71 8.53 -7.59
N LEU A 197 16.78 8.68 -6.64
CA LEU A 197 16.11 7.57 -5.98
C LEU A 197 15.28 6.77 -6.99
N PHE A 198 14.55 7.45 -7.88
CA PHE A 198 13.73 6.81 -8.88
C PHE A 198 14.56 6.06 -9.93
N ASP A 199 15.69 6.62 -10.37
CA ASP A 199 16.62 5.96 -11.29
C ASP A 199 17.18 4.65 -10.71
N LYS A 200 17.57 4.66 -9.41
CA LYS A 200 17.98 3.43 -8.70
C LYS A 200 16.87 2.39 -8.66
N LEU A 201 15.65 2.81 -8.32
CA LEU A 201 14.49 1.91 -8.30
C LEU A 201 14.21 1.30 -9.68
N ILE A 202 14.33 2.07 -10.77
CA ILE A 202 14.16 1.56 -12.14
C ILE A 202 15.19 0.47 -12.43
N ALA A 203 16.47 0.72 -12.16
CA ALA A 203 17.54 -0.22 -12.43
C ALA A 203 17.36 -1.54 -11.64
N LEU A 204 17.09 -1.44 -10.33
CA LEU A 204 16.88 -2.61 -9.47
C LEU A 204 15.65 -3.43 -9.92
N ARG A 205 14.53 -2.75 -10.20
CA ARG A 205 13.30 -3.41 -10.67
C ARG A 205 13.51 -4.10 -12.02
N HIS A 206 14.25 -3.47 -12.93
CA HIS A 206 14.60 -4.10 -14.18
C HIS A 206 15.45 -5.36 -13.96
N GLN A 207 16.44 -5.31 -13.07
CA GLN A 207 17.26 -6.47 -12.75
C GLN A 207 16.45 -7.62 -12.14
N VAL A 208 15.50 -7.32 -11.23
CA VAL A 208 14.56 -8.31 -10.68
C VAL A 208 13.81 -9.05 -11.80
N ALA A 209 13.34 -8.31 -12.81
CA ALA A 209 12.63 -8.89 -13.94
C ALA A 209 13.53 -9.76 -14.82
N VAL A 210 14.75 -9.29 -15.12
CA VAL A 210 15.72 -10.01 -15.95
C VAL A 210 16.12 -11.33 -15.30
N ASN A 211 16.42 -11.32 -13.99
CA ASN A 211 16.73 -12.53 -13.22
C ASN A 211 15.57 -13.55 -13.24
N ALA A 212 14.33 -13.05 -13.24
CA ALA A 212 13.13 -13.89 -13.35
C ALA A 212 12.84 -14.39 -14.79
N GLY A 213 13.59 -13.93 -15.79
CA GLY A 213 13.47 -14.35 -17.20
C GLY A 213 12.57 -13.44 -18.05
N PHE A 214 12.31 -12.22 -17.61
CA PHE A 214 11.48 -11.24 -18.34
C PHE A 214 12.34 -10.15 -18.98
N ASP A 215 11.92 -9.67 -20.16
CA ASP A 215 12.60 -8.57 -20.85
C ASP A 215 12.46 -7.23 -20.11
N ASN A 216 11.42 -7.06 -19.29
CA ASN A 216 11.11 -5.81 -18.62
C ASN A 216 10.25 -6.01 -17.35
N PHE A 217 10.24 -5.00 -16.49
CA PHE A 217 9.54 -5.05 -15.21
C PHE A 217 8.00 -5.01 -15.32
N ARG A 218 7.44 -4.46 -16.41
CA ARG A 218 5.98 -4.45 -16.61
C ARG A 218 5.46 -5.88 -16.72
N ASP A 219 6.13 -6.71 -17.52
CA ASP A 219 5.69 -8.09 -17.79
C ASP A 219 5.87 -8.95 -16.53
N TYR A 220 7.02 -8.80 -15.85
CA TYR A 220 7.25 -9.41 -14.53
C TYR A 220 6.14 -9.04 -13.54
N MET A 221 5.83 -7.74 -13.38
CA MET A 221 4.80 -7.30 -12.43
C MET A 221 3.40 -7.73 -12.84
N HIS A 222 3.15 -7.91 -14.14
CA HIS A 222 1.88 -8.45 -14.60
C HIS A 222 1.65 -9.85 -14.03
N GLN A 223 2.67 -10.71 -14.11
CA GLN A 223 2.63 -12.04 -13.52
C GLN A 223 2.71 -12.01 -11.98
N ALA A 224 3.62 -11.23 -11.40
CA ALA A 224 3.82 -11.13 -9.94
C ALA A 224 2.59 -10.63 -9.18
N MET A 225 1.77 -9.77 -9.80
CA MET A 225 0.50 -9.32 -9.21
C MET A 225 -0.65 -10.32 -9.42
N GLY A 226 -0.41 -11.51 -9.96
CA GLY A 226 -1.43 -12.51 -10.23
C GLY A 226 -2.50 -12.02 -11.22
N ARG A 227 -2.12 -11.16 -12.18
CA ARG A 227 -3.06 -10.64 -13.19
C ARG A 227 -3.28 -11.69 -14.25
N PHE A 228 -4.24 -12.54 -13.92
CA PHE A 228 -4.48 -13.82 -14.55
C PHE A 228 -5.60 -13.81 -15.58
N ASP A 229 -6.47 -12.80 -15.51
CA ASP A 229 -7.76 -12.78 -16.20
C ASP A 229 -7.83 -11.64 -17.24
N TYR A 230 -6.74 -10.90 -17.42
CA TYR A 230 -6.55 -9.92 -18.48
C TYR A 230 -5.07 -9.90 -18.90
N SER A 231 -4.78 -9.34 -20.06
CA SER A 231 -3.44 -9.22 -20.63
C SER A 231 -2.94 -7.78 -20.63
N ILE A 232 -1.65 -7.61 -20.93
CA ILE A 232 -1.05 -6.30 -21.18
C ILE A 232 -1.75 -5.58 -22.34
N GLN A 233 -2.17 -6.30 -23.38
CA GLN A 233 -2.87 -5.71 -24.52
C GLN A 233 -4.24 -5.16 -24.09
N ASP A 234 -4.96 -5.85 -23.21
CA ASP A 234 -6.23 -5.35 -22.66
C ASP A 234 -6.04 -4.01 -21.92
N CYS A 235 -4.93 -3.86 -21.19
CA CYS A 235 -4.58 -2.58 -20.57
C CYS A 235 -4.33 -1.48 -21.61
N LEU A 236 -3.60 -1.79 -22.68
CA LEU A 236 -3.31 -0.81 -23.76
C LEU A 236 -4.56 -0.40 -24.52
N ASP A 237 -5.44 -1.36 -24.84
CA ASP A 237 -6.71 -1.10 -25.49
C ASP A 237 -7.62 -0.25 -24.59
N PHE A 238 -7.63 -0.53 -23.28
CA PHE A 238 -8.33 0.29 -22.31
C PHE A 238 -7.77 1.72 -22.25
N HIS A 239 -6.45 1.92 -22.27
CA HIS A 239 -5.84 3.25 -22.34
C HIS A 239 -6.27 4.03 -23.59
N GLU A 240 -6.32 3.37 -24.75
CA GLU A 240 -6.82 3.99 -25.98
C GLU A 240 -8.31 4.31 -25.92
N ALA A 241 -9.13 3.48 -25.27
CA ALA A 241 -10.54 3.80 -25.01
C ALA A 241 -10.70 5.05 -24.12
N ILE A 242 -9.94 5.13 -23.02
CA ILE A 242 -9.90 6.31 -22.13
C ILE A 242 -9.50 7.57 -22.92
N LYS A 243 -8.46 7.48 -23.74
CA LYS A 243 -7.99 8.58 -24.59
C LYS A 243 -9.04 9.04 -25.62
N LYS A 244 -9.78 8.12 -26.21
CA LYS A 244 -10.81 8.43 -27.23
C LYS A 244 -12.10 8.96 -26.61
N ILE A 245 -12.51 8.47 -25.45
CA ILE A 245 -13.83 8.76 -24.87
C ILE A 245 -13.73 9.73 -23.69
N VAL A 246 -12.89 9.44 -22.70
CA VAL A 246 -12.84 10.21 -21.45
C VAL A 246 -12.08 11.52 -21.62
N VAL A 247 -10.98 11.55 -22.38
CA VAL A 247 -10.21 12.79 -22.56
C VAL A 247 -11.02 13.90 -23.24
N PRO A 248 -11.80 13.67 -24.31
CA PRO A 248 -12.68 14.70 -24.87
C PRO A 248 -13.76 15.18 -23.89
N LEU A 249 -14.36 14.26 -23.11
CA LEU A 249 -15.34 14.63 -22.09
C LEU A 249 -14.70 15.51 -21.00
N ASN A 250 -13.51 15.15 -20.52
CA ASN A 250 -12.78 15.97 -19.56
C ASN A 250 -12.46 17.35 -20.15
N LYS A 251 -12.03 17.44 -21.43
CA LYS A 251 -11.82 18.74 -22.10
C LYS A 251 -13.10 19.60 -22.11
N ALA A 252 -14.26 19.01 -22.42
CA ALA A 252 -15.53 19.72 -22.39
C ALA A 252 -15.88 20.22 -20.97
N LEU A 253 -15.61 19.42 -19.94
CA LEU A 253 -15.77 19.83 -18.53
C LEU A 253 -14.82 20.97 -18.16
N GLN A 254 -13.57 20.95 -18.63
CA GLN A 254 -12.61 22.03 -18.38
C GLN A 254 -12.97 23.33 -19.11
N GLU A 255 -13.50 23.26 -20.34
CA GLU A 255 -14.02 24.46 -21.04
C GLU A 255 -15.24 25.03 -20.32
N LYS A 256 -16.17 24.18 -19.84
CA LYS A 256 -17.29 24.63 -19.01
C LYS A 256 -16.79 25.31 -17.73
N ARG A 257 -15.81 24.72 -17.04
CA ARG A 257 -15.17 25.31 -15.84
C ARG A 257 -14.54 26.66 -16.15
N LYS A 258 -13.76 26.77 -17.23
CA LYS A 258 -13.14 28.02 -17.68
C LYS A 258 -14.19 29.12 -17.87
N ASN A 259 -15.30 28.80 -18.54
CA ASN A 259 -16.39 29.74 -18.79
C ASN A 259 -17.09 30.17 -17.50
N LEU A 260 -17.38 29.24 -16.58
CA LEU A 260 -17.99 29.54 -15.28
C LEU A 260 -17.08 30.42 -14.40
N LEU A 261 -15.77 30.16 -14.40
CA LEU A 261 -14.79 30.96 -13.68
C LEU A 261 -14.50 32.32 -14.34
N GLY A 262 -14.92 32.52 -15.60
CA GLY A 262 -14.67 33.76 -16.35
C GLY A 262 -13.19 34.02 -16.62
N VAL A 263 -12.36 32.98 -16.74
CA VAL A 263 -10.90 33.11 -16.98
C VAL A 263 -10.56 32.88 -18.45
N GLU A 264 -9.58 33.62 -18.96
CA GLU A 264 -9.11 33.47 -20.35
C GLU A 264 -8.42 32.10 -20.57
N THR A 265 -7.53 31.75 -19.65
CA THR A 265 -6.79 30.48 -19.64
C THR A 265 -6.97 29.81 -18.30
N LEU A 266 -7.36 28.53 -18.34
CA LEU A 266 -7.43 27.69 -17.16
C LEU A 266 -6.01 27.27 -16.75
N LYS A 267 -5.60 27.64 -15.53
CA LYS A 267 -4.28 27.30 -14.98
C LYS A 267 -4.39 26.12 -14.00
N PRO A 268 -3.28 25.45 -13.63
CA PRO A 268 -3.32 24.35 -12.67
C PRO A 268 -4.00 24.69 -11.34
N TYR A 269 -3.87 25.93 -10.88
CA TYR A 269 -4.51 26.46 -9.67
C TYR A 269 -5.98 26.84 -9.84
N ASP A 270 -6.60 26.63 -11.00
CA ASP A 270 -8.04 26.83 -11.23
C ASP A 270 -8.83 25.50 -11.22
N LEU A 271 -8.16 24.36 -11.02
CA LEU A 271 -8.76 23.02 -11.19
C LEU A 271 -9.46 22.49 -9.93
N ALA A 272 -9.13 23.00 -8.74
CA ALA A 272 -9.65 22.50 -7.46
C ALA A 272 -10.79 23.35 -6.87
N VAL A 273 -10.89 24.64 -7.22
CA VAL A 273 -11.96 25.54 -6.79
C VAL A 273 -13.33 25.08 -7.30
N ASP A 274 -14.39 25.38 -6.57
CA ASP A 274 -15.75 25.25 -7.10
C ASP A 274 -15.97 26.25 -8.25
N PRO A 275 -16.31 25.80 -9.47
CA PRO A 275 -16.43 26.69 -10.62
C PRO A 275 -17.58 27.69 -10.51
N GLU A 276 -18.55 27.48 -9.63
CA GLU A 276 -19.67 28.40 -9.36
C GLU A 276 -19.33 29.41 -8.25
N GLY A 277 -18.11 29.40 -7.71
CA GLY A 277 -17.66 30.33 -6.68
C GLY A 277 -18.17 30.01 -5.28
N LYS A 278 -18.64 28.79 -5.04
CA LYS A 278 -19.03 28.34 -3.69
C LYS A 278 -17.80 28.24 -2.79
N GLN A 279 -17.98 28.56 -1.51
CA GLN A 279 -16.92 28.39 -0.52
C GLN A 279 -16.57 26.91 -0.35
N PRO A 280 -15.29 26.57 -0.09
CA PRO A 280 -14.89 25.21 0.20
C PRO A 280 -15.70 24.62 1.35
N LEU A 281 -16.17 23.38 1.18
CA LEU A 281 -16.81 22.66 2.26
C LEU A 281 -15.79 22.36 3.37
N LYS A 282 -16.21 22.61 4.61
CA LYS A 282 -15.52 22.20 5.84
C LYS A 282 -16.47 21.32 6.67
N PRO A 283 -16.61 20.03 6.31
CA PRO A 283 -17.61 19.17 6.93
C PRO A 283 -17.21 18.69 8.34
N PHE A 284 -15.95 18.80 8.73
CA PHE A 284 -15.40 18.43 10.04
C PHE A 284 -14.14 19.25 10.33
N GLU A 285 -13.81 19.38 11.61
CA GLU A 285 -12.62 20.09 12.12
C GLU A 285 -11.42 19.15 12.29
N ASP A 286 -11.64 17.90 12.73
CA ASP A 286 -10.59 16.92 13.00
C ASP A 286 -11.01 15.48 12.67
N GLY A 287 -10.06 14.55 12.77
CA GLY A 287 -10.27 13.12 12.53
C GLY A 287 -11.31 12.48 13.46
N LYS A 288 -11.49 13.00 14.68
CA LYS A 288 -12.50 12.50 15.62
C LYS A 288 -13.90 12.86 15.15
N GLU A 289 -14.12 14.12 14.79
CA GLU A 289 -15.42 14.57 14.28
C GLU A 289 -15.73 13.89 12.93
N LEU A 290 -14.73 13.69 12.08
CA LEU A 290 -14.86 12.89 10.85
C LEU A 290 -15.36 11.47 11.17
N LEU A 291 -14.75 10.79 12.14
CA LEU A 291 -15.15 9.44 12.53
C LEU A 291 -16.59 9.40 13.08
N GLU A 292 -16.92 10.30 13.99
CA GLU A 292 -18.26 10.39 14.61
C GLU A 292 -19.35 10.63 13.55
N LYS A 293 -19.13 11.59 12.64
CA LYS A 293 -20.05 11.87 11.54
C LYS A 293 -20.15 10.71 10.56
N SER A 294 -19.03 10.04 10.26
CA SER A 294 -19.01 8.86 9.38
C SER A 294 -19.82 7.72 9.99
N ILE A 295 -19.65 7.43 11.28
CA ILE A 295 -20.45 6.41 12.00
C ILE A 295 -21.94 6.73 11.91
N ALA A 296 -22.33 8.00 12.13
CA ALA A 296 -23.73 8.42 12.01
C ALA A 296 -24.28 8.21 10.58
N CYS A 297 -23.51 8.60 9.55
CA CYS A 297 -23.89 8.37 8.16
C CYS A 297 -24.03 6.87 7.84
N PHE A 298 -23.06 6.05 8.25
CA PHE A 298 -23.07 4.62 7.97
C PHE A 298 -24.18 3.88 8.72
N ASN A 299 -24.48 4.26 9.96
CA ASN A 299 -25.64 3.73 10.70
C ASN A 299 -26.98 4.02 10.00
N GLY A 300 -27.06 5.14 9.26
CA GLY A 300 -28.24 5.48 8.45
C GLY A 300 -28.39 4.62 7.20
N LEU A 301 -27.32 3.93 6.76
CA LEU A 301 -27.32 2.99 5.64
C LEU A 301 -27.51 1.55 6.12
N ASP A 302 -26.59 1.09 6.96
CA ASP A 302 -26.61 -0.23 7.60
C ASP A 302 -25.84 -0.15 8.92
N LYS A 303 -26.46 -0.64 10.00
CA LYS A 303 -25.89 -0.58 11.35
C LYS A 303 -24.54 -1.29 11.45
N SER A 304 -24.32 -2.37 10.70
CA SER A 304 -23.07 -3.12 10.73
C SER A 304 -21.86 -2.29 10.26
N PHE A 305 -22.06 -1.35 9.33
CA PHE A 305 -20.99 -0.46 8.87
C PHE A 305 -20.56 0.53 9.95
N GLY A 306 -21.52 1.08 10.69
CA GLY A 306 -21.22 1.94 11.84
C GLY A 306 -20.58 1.16 13.00
N GLU A 307 -20.99 -0.08 13.23
CA GLU A 307 -20.38 -0.98 14.22
C GLU A 307 -18.91 -1.29 13.89
N ASN A 308 -18.59 -1.55 12.62
CA ASN A 308 -17.21 -1.76 12.16
C ASN A 308 -16.32 -0.54 12.41
N LEU A 309 -16.78 0.67 12.07
CA LEU A 309 -16.03 1.92 12.33
C LEU A 309 -15.88 2.19 13.83
N THR A 310 -16.91 1.88 14.61
CA THR A 310 -16.86 1.99 16.08
C THR A 310 -15.79 1.05 16.66
N LEU A 311 -15.72 -0.18 16.17
CA LEU A 311 -14.71 -1.15 16.60
C LEU A 311 -13.30 -0.66 16.25
N MET A 312 -13.04 -0.30 14.99
CA MET A 312 -11.75 0.24 14.55
C MET A 312 -11.32 1.46 15.37
N GLY A 313 -12.26 2.39 15.63
CA GLY A 313 -12.03 3.55 16.49
C GLY A 313 -11.67 3.17 17.93
N SER A 314 -12.39 2.21 18.53
CA SER A 314 -12.14 1.73 19.90
C SER A 314 -10.78 1.05 20.05
N MET A 315 -10.32 0.39 18.99
CA MET A 315 -9.02 -0.28 18.92
C MET A 315 -7.87 0.68 18.54
N LYS A 316 -8.19 1.95 18.22
CA LYS A 316 -7.24 2.97 17.72
C LYS A 316 -6.57 2.57 16.40
N PHE A 317 -7.31 1.94 15.50
CA PHE A 317 -6.82 1.50 14.18
C PHE A 317 -7.00 2.58 13.10
N LEU A 318 -7.41 3.79 13.50
CA LEU A 318 -7.64 4.92 12.61
C LEU A 318 -6.69 6.06 12.99
N ASP A 319 -5.82 6.44 12.06
CA ASP A 319 -4.99 7.63 12.16
C ASP A 319 -5.34 8.58 11.00
N LEU A 320 -6.27 9.50 11.24
CA LEU A 320 -6.96 10.26 10.18
C LEU A 320 -6.41 11.67 9.95
N ASP A 321 -5.75 12.25 10.97
CA ASP A 321 -5.27 13.62 10.90
C ASP A 321 -3.99 13.77 10.05
N SER A 322 -3.86 14.92 9.38
CA SER A 322 -2.65 15.31 8.65
C SER A 322 -1.71 16.06 9.59
N ARG A 323 -0.43 15.66 9.62
CA ARG A 323 0.61 16.30 10.45
C ARG A 323 1.97 16.20 9.76
N ILE A 324 2.88 17.10 10.11
CA ILE A 324 4.28 17.07 9.64
C ILE A 324 4.92 15.76 10.12
N GLY A 325 5.72 15.14 9.25
CA GLY A 325 6.33 13.85 9.55
C GLY A 325 5.39 12.65 9.35
N LYS A 326 4.12 12.83 8.98
CA LYS A 326 3.28 11.71 8.54
C LYS A 326 3.44 11.49 7.04
N ALA A 327 3.50 10.24 6.61
CA ALA A 327 3.55 9.89 5.20
C ALA A 327 2.30 10.43 4.45
N PRO A 328 2.47 10.99 3.25
CA PRO A 328 1.37 11.61 2.52
C PRO A 328 0.39 10.57 1.94
N GLY A 329 -0.88 10.94 1.86
CA GLY A 329 -1.94 10.12 1.23
C GLY A 329 -2.83 9.42 2.25
N GLY A 330 -3.35 8.26 1.87
CA GLY A 330 -4.16 7.41 2.73
C GLY A 330 -4.16 5.98 2.20
N TYR A 331 -4.18 5.01 3.11
CA TYR A 331 -4.21 3.60 2.80
C TYR A 331 -5.10 2.86 3.81
N ASN A 332 -5.53 1.65 3.42
CA ASN A 332 -6.01 0.64 4.35
C ASN A 332 -5.01 -0.52 4.30
N TYR A 333 -4.63 -1.06 5.45
CA TYR A 333 -3.62 -2.11 5.54
C TYR A 333 -4.21 -3.31 6.27
N PRO A 334 -4.21 -4.52 5.67
CA PRO A 334 -4.82 -5.68 6.29
C PRO A 334 -4.03 -6.13 7.53
N LEU A 335 -4.76 -6.39 8.61
CA LEU A 335 -4.24 -7.01 9.85
C LEU A 335 -4.81 -8.42 9.95
N ALA A 336 -4.11 -9.39 9.35
CA ALA A 336 -4.61 -10.73 9.10
C ALA A 336 -4.83 -11.57 10.37
N GLU A 337 -4.05 -11.35 11.42
CA GLU A 337 -4.18 -12.04 12.71
C GLU A 337 -5.34 -11.48 13.53
N THR A 338 -5.42 -10.15 13.61
CA THR A 338 -6.45 -9.43 14.37
C THR A 338 -7.81 -9.49 13.67
N GLY A 339 -7.83 -9.46 12.34
CA GLY A 339 -9.05 -9.50 11.53
C GLY A 339 -9.84 -8.18 11.52
N VAL A 340 -9.20 -7.07 11.92
CA VAL A 340 -9.76 -5.72 11.91
C VAL A 340 -8.82 -4.82 11.11
N PRO A 341 -9.25 -4.27 9.97
CA PRO A 341 -8.38 -3.56 9.04
C PRO A 341 -8.09 -2.10 9.42
#